data_AF-A0A9E0GFX9-F1
#
_entry.id   AF-A0A9E0GFX9-F1
#
_cell.length_a   1.000
_cell.length_b   1.000
_cell.length_c   1.000
_cell.angle_alpha   90.00
_cell.angle_beta   90.00
_cell.angle_gamma   90.00
#
_symmetry.space_group_name_H-M   'P 1'
#
loop_
_entity.id
_entity.type
_entity.pdbx_description
1 polymer ?
#
loop_
_entity_poly.entity_id
_entity_poly.type
_entity_poly.pdbx_seq_one_letter_code
_entity_poly.pdbx_strand_id
1 'polypeptide(L)'
;MSFVNEGSNRATNTSAGWRPSSRQIIGAVIGILALIFIAQNSKSGTIHFLLFEFTAPVWIAFLLILASGAVVGYVLRGVRQDRQAEKKAARNSD
;
A
#
# COMPACT_ATOMS: atom_id res chain seq x y z
N MET A 1 13.55 65.33 -7.31
CA MET A 1 14.48 64.19 -7.21
C MET A 1 13.73 63.03 -6.58
N SER A 2 13.35 62.05 -7.38
CA SER A 2 12.63 60.84 -6.97
C SER A 2 13.65 59.77 -6.56
N PHE A 3 13.76 59.48 -5.27
CA PHE A 3 14.48 58.30 -4.80
C PHE A 3 13.58 57.09 -5.01
N VAL A 4 13.85 56.39 -6.11
CA VAL A 4 13.31 55.07 -6.40
C VAL A 4 13.78 54.12 -5.29
N ASN A 5 12.84 53.55 -4.55
CA ASN A 5 13.09 52.54 -3.52
C ASN A 5 13.06 51.14 -4.17
N GLU A 6 14.14 50.78 -4.87
CA GLU A 6 14.35 49.49 -5.56
C GLU A 6 14.71 48.33 -4.62
N GLY A 7 13.94 48.17 -3.53
CA GLY A 7 14.36 47.32 -2.41
C GLY A 7 13.61 46.02 -2.15
N SER A 8 12.50 45.69 -2.84
CA SER A 8 11.55 44.69 -2.30
C SER A 8 11.36 43.37 -3.06
N ASN A 9 12.08 43.10 -4.14
CA ASN A 9 11.89 41.85 -4.91
C ASN A 9 13.11 40.92 -4.88
N ARG A 10 13.60 40.55 -3.69
CA ARG A 10 14.38 39.31 -3.56
C ARG A 10 13.40 38.18 -3.31
N ALA A 11 12.92 37.55 -4.39
CA ALA A 11 12.31 36.23 -4.31
C ALA A 11 13.39 35.28 -3.74
N THR A 12 13.37 35.07 -2.42
CA THR A 12 14.17 34.05 -1.77
C THR A 12 13.59 32.72 -2.22
N ASN A 13 14.16 32.16 -3.30
CA ASN A 13 13.97 30.77 -3.66
C ASN A 13 14.62 29.91 -2.57
N THR A 14 13.96 29.81 -1.43
CA THR A 14 14.27 28.81 -0.42
C THR A 14 13.87 27.49 -1.05
N SER A 15 14.85 26.80 -1.64
CA SER A 15 14.69 25.43 -2.10
C SER A 15 14.22 24.60 -0.90
N ALA A 16 12.93 24.32 -0.83
CA ALA A 16 12.38 23.45 0.19
C ALA A 16 13.01 22.07 -0.01
N GLY A 17 13.99 21.75 0.85
CA GLY A 17 14.67 20.46 0.82
C GLY A 17 13.64 19.33 0.96
N TRP A 18 13.82 18.25 0.21
CA TRP A 18 12.93 17.09 0.29
C TRP A 18 13.04 16.47 1.69
N ARG A 19 11.91 16.44 2.43
CA ARG A 19 11.79 15.84 3.76
C ARG A 19 10.73 14.75 3.70
N PRO A 20 11.09 13.48 3.42
CA PRO A 20 10.12 12.40 3.37
C PRO A 20 9.46 12.20 4.73
N SER A 21 8.14 12.00 4.71
CA SER A 21 7.38 11.70 5.93
C SER A 21 7.74 10.31 6.48
N SER A 22 7.52 10.09 7.77
CA SER A 22 7.76 8.79 8.42
C SER A 22 7.02 7.64 7.71
N ARG A 23 5.82 7.88 7.18
CA ARG A 23 5.07 6.88 6.41
C ARG A 23 5.77 6.52 5.11
N GLN A 24 6.37 7.49 4.41
CA GLN A 24 7.12 7.23 3.18
C GLN A 24 8.39 6.45 3.47
N ILE A 25 9.09 6.76 4.57
CA ILE A 25 10.28 6.01 5.00
C ILE A 25 9.90 4.57 5.32
N ILE A 26 8.86 4.34 6.12
CA ILE A 26 8.37 2.99 6.46
C ILE A 26 7.98 2.23 5.18
N GLY A 27 7.23 2.87 4.27
CA GLY A 27 6.85 2.27 3.00
C GLY A 27 8.06 1.90 2.13
N ALA A 28 9.07 2.77 2.06
CA ALA A 28 10.31 2.51 1.34
C ALA A 28 11.09 1.33 1.96
N VAL A 29 11.19 1.28 3.29
CA VAL A 29 11.84 0.16 4.00
C VAL A 29 11.12 -1.16 3.72
N ILE A 30 9.79 -1.18 3.82
CA ILE A 30 8.98 -2.37 3.48
C ILE A 30 9.21 -2.78 2.02
N GLY A 31 9.23 -1.82 1.09
CA GLY A 31 9.49 -2.07 -0.32
C GLY A 31 10.86 -2.70 -0.56
N ILE A 32 11.91 -2.16 0.07
CA ILE A 32 13.27 -2.72 -0.02
C ILE A 32 13.31 -4.14 0.54
N LEU A 33 12.71 -4.38 1.71
CA LEU A 33 12.63 -5.71 2.29
C LEU A 33 11.88 -6.70 1.39
N ALA A 34 10.79 -6.28 0.76
CA ALA A 34 10.05 -7.09 -0.21
C ALA A 34 10.90 -7.44 -1.44
N LEU A 35 11.68 -6.49 -1.98
CA LEU A 35 12.59 -6.76 -3.09
C LEU A 35 13.70 -7.75 -2.71
N ILE A 36 14.31 -7.57 -1.53
CA ILE A 36 15.31 -8.50 -0.99
C ILE A 36 14.71 -9.89 -0.84
N PHE A 37 13.50 -9.97 -0.28
CA PHE A 37 12.77 -11.21 -0.10
C PHE A 37 12.52 -11.92 -1.42
N ILE A 38 12.06 -11.21 -2.45
CA ILE A 38 11.87 -11.76 -3.81
C ILE A 38 13.21 -12.29 -4.35
N ALA A 39 14.28 -11.49 -4.27
CA ALA A 39 15.59 -11.87 -4.79
C ALA A 39 16.16 -13.12 -4.09
N GLN A 40 16.07 -13.18 -2.75
CA GLN A 40 16.53 -14.32 -1.96
C GLN A 40 15.69 -15.59 -2.21
N ASN A 41 14.39 -15.43 -2.46
CA ASN A 41 13.46 -16.54 -2.69
C ASN A 41 13.16 -16.78 -4.19
N SER A 42 14.04 -16.30 -5.08
CA SER A 42 13.93 -16.51 -6.53
C SER A 42 14.45 -17.86 -7.00
N LYS A 43 15.01 -18.67 -6.09
CA LYS A 43 15.36 -20.06 -6.42
C LYS A 43 14.08 -20.83 -6.70
N SER A 44 14.00 -21.40 -7.90
CA SER A 44 12.91 -22.25 -8.34
C SER A 44 12.85 -23.51 -7.47
N GLY A 45 11.75 -23.69 -6.75
CA GLY A 45 11.46 -24.91 -6.01
C GLY A 45 10.21 -25.58 -6.56
N THR A 46 10.09 -26.89 -6.37
CA THR A 46 8.84 -27.61 -6.67
C THR A 46 7.84 -27.31 -5.56
N ILE A 47 6.70 -26.76 -5.92
CA ILE A 47 5.60 -26.45 -5.00
C ILE A 47 4.46 -27.45 -5.28
N HIS A 48 4.05 -28.17 -4.25
CA HIS A 48 2.87 -29.04 -4.28
C HIS A 48 1.68 -28.27 -3.71
N PHE A 49 0.69 -27.95 -4.55
CA PHE A 49 -0.51 -27.25 -4.13
C PHE A 49 -1.75 -28.05 -4.52
N LEU A 50 -2.45 -28.58 -3.51
CA LEU A 50 -3.59 -29.48 -3.70
C LEU A 50 -3.21 -30.70 -4.55
N LEU A 51 -3.64 -30.72 -5.82
CA LEU A 51 -3.39 -31.78 -6.81
C LEU A 51 -2.40 -31.34 -7.90
N PHE A 52 -1.83 -30.14 -7.80
CA PHE A 52 -0.98 -29.54 -8.82
C PHE A 52 0.46 -29.45 -8.34
N GLU A 53 1.38 -29.73 -9.24
CA GLU A 53 2.81 -29.52 -9.04
C GLU A 53 3.28 -28.47 -10.02
N PHE A 54 3.90 -27.41 -9.50
CA PHE A 54 4.47 -26.37 -10.34
C PHE A 54 5.81 -25.92 -9.79
N THR A 55 6.75 -25.70 -10.70
CA THR A 55 8.06 -25.15 -10.39
C THR A 55 7.98 -23.65 -10.45
N ALA A 56 8.08 -23.01 -9.30
CA ALA A 56 8.00 -21.56 -9.19
C ALA A 56 8.93 -21.06 -8.08
N PRO A 57 9.35 -19.80 -8.15
CA PRO A 57 9.91 -19.12 -6.99
C PRO A 57 8.94 -19.12 -5.81
N VAL A 58 9.45 -19.33 -4.61
CA VAL A 58 8.64 -19.43 -3.37
C VAL A 58 7.83 -18.15 -3.13
N TRP A 59 8.32 -16.98 -3.55
CA TRP A 59 7.60 -15.72 -3.40
C TRP A 59 6.22 -15.69 -4.08
N ILE A 60 6.01 -16.49 -5.14
CA ILE A 60 4.71 -16.60 -5.82
C ILE A 60 3.67 -17.19 -4.87
N ALA A 61 4.01 -18.22 -4.10
CA ALA A 61 3.08 -18.83 -3.14
C ALA A 61 2.64 -17.82 -2.07
N PHE A 62 3.57 -16.99 -1.58
CA PHE A 62 3.24 -15.95 -0.60
C PHE A 62 2.32 -14.88 -1.17
N LEU A 63 2.51 -14.47 -2.43
CA LEU A 63 1.57 -13.55 -3.09
C LEU A 63 0.19 -14.16 -3.26
N LEU A 64 0.10 -15.44 -3.62
CA LEU A 64 -1.19 -16.13 -3.76
C LEU A 64 -1.93 -16.22 -2.42
N ILE A 65 -1.23 -16.52 -1.33
CA ILE A 65 -1.81 -16.55 0.02
C ILE A 65 -2.30 -15.16 0.42
N LEU A 66 -1.48 -14.13 0.21
CA LEU A 66 -1.85 -12.74 0.52
C LEU A 66 -3.08 -12.29 -0.29
N ALA A 67 -3.09 -12.55 -1.60
CA ALA A 67 -4.21 -12.24 -2.48
C ALA A 67 -5.48 -12.97 -2.04
N SER A 68 -5.38 -14.26 -1.69
CA SER A 68 -6.51 -15.04 -1.17
C SER A 68 -7.07 -14.45 0.12
N GLY A 69 -6.20 -14.07 1.07
CA GLY A 69 -6.60 -13.40 2.30
C GLY A 69 -7.29 -12.05 2.06
N ALA A 70 -6.78 -11.25 1.11
CA ALA A 70 -7.39 -9.98 0.72
C ALA A 70 -8.78 -10.16 0.09
N VAL A 71 -8.94 -11.15 -0.79
CA VAL A 71 -10.23 -11.51 -1.40
C VAL A 71 -11.23 -11.92 -0.32
N VAL A 72 -10.84 -12.81 0.60
CA VAL A 72 -11.70 -13.23 1.72
C VAL A 72 -12.09 -12.03 2.58
N GLY A 73 -11.13 -11.17 2.95
CA GLY A 73 -11.39 -9.96 3.73
C GLY A 73 -12.35 -8.99 3.04
N TYR A 74 -12.21 -8.81 1.73
CA TYR A 74 -13.09 -7.97 0.92
C TYR A 74 -14.52 -8.52 0.89
N VAL A 75 -14.70 -9.81 0.61
CA VAL A 75 -16.02 -10.47 0.59
C VAL A 75 -16.69 -10.36 1.97
N LEU A 76 -15.96 -10.65 3.05
CA LEU A 76 -16.48 -10.54 4.42
C LEU A 76 -16.87 -9.10 4.78
N ARG A 77 -16.15 -8.10 4.27
CA ARG A 77 -16.50 -6.69 4.46
C ARG A 77 -17.82 -6.35 3.78
N GLY A 78 -18.04 -6.82 2.55
CA GLY A 78 -19.32 -6.64 1.84
C GLY A 78 -20.49 -7.20 2.66
N VAL A 79 -20.39 -8.46 3.09
CA VAL A 79 -21.42 -9.12 3.92
C VAL A 79 -21.70 -8.36 5.22
N ARG A 80 -20.68 -7.75 5.83
CA ARG A 80 -20.84 -6.95 7.05
C ARG A 80 -21.53 -5.61 6.78
N GLN A 81 -21.32 -5.01 5.62
CA GLN A 81 -21.95 -3.74 5.24
C GLN A 81 -23.45 -3.92 4.99
N ASP A 82 -23.85 -5.02 4.33
CA ASP A 82 -25.26 -5.33 4.07
C ASP A 82 -26.05 -5.48 5.37
N ARG A 83 -25.51 -6.24 6.33
CA ARG A 83 -26.11 -6.39 7.68
C ARG A 83 -26.20 -5.07 8.45
N GLN A 84 -25.29 -4.13 8.21
CA GLN A 84 -25.36 -2.82 8.84
C GLN A 84 -26.36 -1.89 8.15
N ALA A 85 -26.59 -2.04 6.84
CA ALA A 85 -27.61 -1.31 6.11
C ALA A 85 -29.01 -1.72 6.59
N GLU A 86 -29.28 -3.01 6.77
CA GLU A 86 -30.53 -3.52 7.32
C GLU A 86 -30.81 -2.97 8.73
N LYS A 87 -29.81 -3.01 9.62
CA LYS A 87 -29.94 -2.47 10.98
C LYS A 87 -30.18 -0.95 11.00
N LYS A 88 -29.61 -0.21 10.05
CA LYS A 88 -29.84 1.24 9.93
C LYS A 88 -31.23 1.55 9.39
N ALA A 89 -31.73 0.75 8.44
CA ALA A 89 -33.09 0.88 7.91
C ALA A 89 -34.15 0.60 8.99
N ALA A 90 -33.98 -0.47 9.77
CA ALA A 90 -34.89 -0.82 10.86
C ALA A 90 -34.91 0.21 12.01
N ARG A 91 -33.81 0.94 12.24
CA ARG A 91 -33.74 2.00 13.27
C ARG A 91 -34.40 3.31 12.83
N ASN A 92 -34.55 3.56 11.52
CA ASN A 92 -35.07 4.83 11.00
C ASN A 92 -36.58 4.77 10.69
N SER A 93 -37.23 3.64 10.98
CA SER A 93 -38.65 3.39 10.83
C SER A 93 -39.45 3.50 12.14
N ASP A 94 -38.77 3.77 13.26
CA ASP A 94 -39.35 4.13 14.56
C ASP A 94 -39.34 5.66 14.74
#